data_AF-A0A812JWG7-F1
#
_entry.id   AF-A0A812JWG7-F1
#
_cell.length_a   1.000
_cell.length_b   1.000
_cell.length_c   1.000
_cell.angle_alpha   90.00
_cell.angle_beta   90.00
_cell.angle_gamma   90.00
#
_symmetry.space_group_name_H-M   'P 1'
#
loop_
_entity.id
_entity.type
_entity.pdbx_description
1 polymer ?
#
loop_
_entity_poly.entity_id
_entity_poly.type
_entity_poly.pdbx_seq_one_letter_code
_entity_poly.pdbx_strand_id
1 'polypeptide(L)'
;MEIVYRFTFLDVLDSGSCTEVHRHVFEGLLLQARACCQEPGEEGPHSRAALRRAASTPELASLPDEEAAKYKADMEEFNHRLRQRQEILVDLCSDQPPTFCLAGAPSNENDAIVPTPLAHSEPHATSILAAPAVPAVPAVLADPPPVPPVPQHLGSLGHPEFCARPCVHFGKGHCQLGADCCYCHGTHDAPAKFDKKQRGLFQKLSPLEVLYLLHPILIRKGQPQLADALELIEFEMQRLQGPAASQGLEPEVLQPSQRRQMQALLSRMSVAAILGMISGERFRPGALECTERSRRERRERREGIRERETEKKKLRLKQNSLKLPHSGFVQAARAELQTLRQAEHLLRDVACGCSSAARFPQIHSPGPTWRDDTG
;
A
#
# COMPACT_ATOMS: atom_id res chain seq x y z
N MET A 1 -1.57 1.48 20.95
CA MET A 1 -2.17 0.15 21.29
C MET A 1 -2.34 -0.77 20.08
N GLU A 2 -3.22 -0.51 19.08
CA GLU A 2 -3.44 -1.43 17.94
C GLU A 2 -2.18 -1.71 17.08
N ILE A 3 -1.27 -0.74 16.99
CA ILE A 3 0.05 -0.88 16.32
C ILE A 3 1.02 -1.74 17.15
N VAL A 4 0.97 -1.63 18.48
CA VAL A 4 1.82 -2.38 19.43
C VAL A 4 1.46 -3.87 19.41
N TYR A 5 0.16 -4.19 19.31
CA TYR A 5 -0.34 -5.55 19.20
C TYR A 5 -0.04 -6.22 17.85
N ARG A 6 0.11 -5.45 16.77
CA ARG A 6 0.49 -6.00 15.45
C ARG A 6 1.97 -6.34 15.34
N PHE A 7 2.83 -5.58 16.02
CA PHE A 7 4.28 -5.82 15.98
C PHE A 7 4.69 -7.07 16.76
N THR A 8 4.10 -7.31 17.93
CA THR A 8 4.35 -8.53 18.71
C THR A 8 3.81 -9.80 18.03
N PHE A 9 2.77 -9.70 17.19
CA PHE A 9 2.19 -10.85 16.48
C PHE A 9 3.00 -11.28 15.25
N LEU A 10 3.66 -10.35 14.54
CA LEU A 10 4.50 -10.70 13.38
C LEU A 10 5.74 -11.50 13.81
N ASP A 11 6.32 -11.20 14.97
CA ASP A 11 7.42 -11.99 15.56
C ASP A 11 6.98 -13.41 15.98
N VAL A 12 5.70 -13.60 16.34
CA VAL A 12 5.10 -14.92 16.69
C VAL A 12 4.68 -15.72 15.46
N LEU A 13 4.45 -15.06 14.32
CA LEU A 13 4.19 -15.75 13.05
C LEU A 13 5.48 -16.33 12.43
N ASP A 14 6.61 -15.65 12.60
CA ASP A 14 7.91 -16.12 12.10
C ASP A 14 8.49 -17.30 12.91
N SER A 15 8.01 -17.57 14.13
CA SER A 15 8.42 -18.74 14.92
C SER A 15 7.75 -20.06 14.48
N GLY A 16 6.87 -20.03 13.47
CA GLY A 16 6.26 -21.23 12.87
C GLY A 16 5.26 -21.98 13.78
N SER A 17 4.92 -21.45 14.95
CA SER A 17 4.06 -22.11 15.94
C SER A 17 2.61 -21.60 15.97
N CYS A 18 2.18 -20.86 14.94
CA CYS A 18 0.87 -20.19 14.97
C CYS A 18 -0.22 -21.09 14.36
N THR A 19 -1.08 -21.65 15.22
CA THR A 19 -2.29 -22.38 14.81
C THR A 19 -3.44 -21.41 14.54
N GLU A 20 -4.43 -21.84 13.76
CA GLU A 20 -5.64 -21.08 13.38
C GLU A 20 -6.40 -20.51 14.61
N VAL A 21 -6.22 -21.13 15.77
CA VAL A 21 -6.74 -20.72 17.08
C VAL A 21 -6.17 -19.37 17.56
N HIS A 22 -4.87 -19.11 17.37
CA HIS A 22 -4.26 -17.83 17.78
C HIS A 22 -4.79 -16.64 17.00
N ARG A 23 -5.18 -16.85 15.73
CA ARG A 23 -5.82 -15.83 14.90
C ARG A 23 -7.21 -15.46 15.43
N HIS A 24 -8.02 -16.45 15.83
CA HIS A 24 -9.36 -16.21 16.35
C HIS A 24 -9.34 -15.50 17.72
N VAL A 25 -8.39 -15.84 18.59
CA VAL A 25 -8.19 -15.16 19.88
C VAL A 25 -7.78 -13.69 19.67
N PHE A 26 -6.93 -13.41 18.67
CA PHE A 26 -6.52 -12.05 18.34
C PHE A 26 -7.67 -11.21 17.76
N GLU A 27 -8.50 -11.78 16.88
CA GLU A 27 -9.73 -11.11 16.41
C GLU A 27 -10.68 -10.80 17.57
N GLY A 28 -10.80 -11.71 18.55
CA GLY A 28 -11.57 -11.50 19.78
C GLY A 28 -11.04 -10.36 20.66
N LEU A 29 -9.72 -10.31 20.89
CA LEU A 29 -9.07 -9.26 21.68
C LEU A 29 -9.13 -7.88 21.00
N LEU A 30 -9.00 -7.82 19.66
CA LEU A 30 -9.19 -6.59 18.91
C LEU A 30 -10.64 -6.09 18.99
N LEU A 31 -11.62 -6.98 18.93
CA LEU A 31 -13.04 -6.63 19.14
C LEU A 31 -13.30 -6.12 20.57
N GLN A 32 -12.67 -6.73 21.57
CA GLN A 32 -12.78 -6.31 22.96
C GLN A 32 -12.11 -4.95 23.23
N ALA A 33 -10.91 -4.72 22.67
CA ALA A 33 -10.22 -3.44 22.75
C ALA A 33 -11.03 -2.31 22.06
N ARG A 34 -11.66 -2.61 20.91
CA ARG A 34 -12.56 -1.67 20.22
C ARG A 34 -13.82 -1.35 21.04
N ALA A 35 -14.36 -2.34 21.75
CA ALA A 35 -15.49 -2.13 22.65
C ALA A 35 -15.12 -1.26 23.87
N CYS A 36 -13.88 -1.37 24.37
CA CYS A 36 -13.40 -0.55 25.49
C CYS A 36 -13.05 0.91 25.10
N CYS A 37 -12.86 1.20 23.81
CA CYS A 37 -12.53 2.55 23.32
C CYS A 37 -13.75 3.35 22.83
N GLN A 38 -14.97 2.81 22.94
CA GLN A 38 -16.19 3.60 22.72
C GLN A 38 -16.59 4.27 24.04
N GLU A 39 -16.83 5.59 23.97
CA GLU A 39 -17.30 6.44 25.09
C GLU A 39 -18.48 5.78 25.84
N PRO A 40 -18.58 5.99 27.17
CA PRO A 40 -19.61 5.36 28.00
C PRO A 40 -20.98 5.99 27.72
N GLY A 41 -21.63 5.53 26.65
CA GLY A 41 -22.97 5.93 26.27
C GLY A 41 -23.60 4.86 25.38
N GLU A 42 -24.42 4.01 25.99
CA GLU A 42 -25.22 2.93 25.38
C GLU A 42 -24.50 1.59 25.13
N GLU A 43 -24.28 0.82 26.21
CA GLU A 43 -24.04 -0.62 26.10
C GLU A 43 -25.33 -1.36 25.71
N GLY A 44 -25.46 -1.71 24.43
CA GLY A 44 -26.48 -2.66 23.96
C GLY A 44 -26.11 -4.13 24.26
N PRO A 45 -27.09 -5.04 24.44
CA PRO A 45 -26.89 -6.46 24.81
C PRO A 45 -26.11 -7.32 23.78
N HIS A 46 -25.71 -6.74 22.64
CA HIS A 46 -25.03 -7.45 21.56
C HIS A 46 -23.51 -7.63 21.76
N SER A 47 -22.84 -6.76 22.54
CA SER A 47 -21.37 -6.85 22.76
C SER A 47 -20.99 -8.02 23.67
N ARG A 48 -21.73 -8.23 24.77
CA ARG A 48 -21.56 -9.38 25.68
C ARG A 48 -21.92 -10.72 25.02
N ALA A 49 -22.89 -10.72 24.11
CA ALA A 49 -23.27 -11.93 23.36
C ALA A 49 -22.21 -12.34 22.32
N ALA A 50 -21.49 -11.38 21.74
CA ALA A 50 -20.37 -11.65 20.82
C ALA A 50 -19.15 -12.22 21.55
N LEU A 51 -18.81 -11.67 22.72
CA LEU A 51 -17.74 -12.18 23.60
C LEU A 51 -18.02 -13.63 24.08
N ARG A 52 -19.27 -13.94 24.45
CA ARG A 52 -19.66 -15.31 24.83
C ARG A 52 -19.62 -16.28 23.63
N ARG A 53 -19.94 -15.84 22.41
CA ARG A 53 -19.83 -16.67 21.20
C ARG A 53 -18.38 -16.96 20.81
N ALA A 54 -17.48 -15.98 20.93
CA ALA A 54 -16.05 -16.18 20.64
C ALA A 54 -15.38 -17.17 21.61
N ALA A 55 -15.78 -17.18 22.88
CA ALA A 55 -15.33 -18.15 23.88
C ALA A 55 -15.94 -19.56 23.70
N SER A 56 -16.93 -19.72 22.81
CA SER A 56 -17.64 -20.97 22.55
C SER A 56 -17.31 -21.52 21.15
N THR A 57 -16.04 -21.47 20.74
CA THR A 57 -15.61 -22.06 19.48
C THR A 57 -15.52 -23.59 19.63
N PRO A 58 -16.25 -24.38 18.82
CA PRO A 58 -16.34 -25.84 18.98
C PRO A 58 -15.01 -26.58 18.71
N GLU A 59 -14.00 -25.92 18.14
CA GLU A 59 -12.67 -26.50 17.88
C GLU A 59 -11.84 -26.77 19.14
N LEU A 60 -12.00 -25.96 20.19
CA LEU A 60 -11.31 -26.19 21.47
C LEU A 60 -11.86 -27.41 22.21
N ALA A 61 -13.10 -27.82 21.92
CA ALA A 61 -13.72 -29.01 22.52
C ALA A 61 -13.24 -30.32 21.88
N SER A 62 -12.55 -30.26 20.73
CA SER A 62 -12.00 -31.43 20.04
C SER A 62 -10.52 -31.69 20.29
N LEU A 63 -9.84 -30.85 21.08
CA LEU A 63 -8.44 -31.05 21.42
C LEU A 63 -8.31 -32.18 22.46
N PRO A 64 -7.30 -33.05 22.35
CA PRO A 64 -6.96 -34.00 23.40
C PRO A 64 -6.77 -33.29 24.75
N ASP A 65 -7.21 -33.90 25.85
CA ASP A 65 -7.18 -33.29 27.19
C ASP A 65 -5.80 -32.74 27.59
N GLU A 66 -4.72 -33.36 27.11
CA GLU A 66 -3.33 -32.97 27.38
C GLU A 66 -2.94 -31.67 26.66
N GLU A 67 -3.40 -31.47 25.42
CA GLU A 67 -3.15 -30.23 24.67
C GLU A 67 -4.01 -29.09 25.18
N ALA A 68 -5.26 -29.38 25.59
CA ALA A 68 -6.14 -28.41 26.22
C ALA A 68 -5.58 -27.92 27.58
N ALA A 69 -5.01 -28.84 28.37
CA ALA A 69 -4.36 -28.50 29.64
C ALA A 69 -3.11 -27.62 29.44
N LYS A 70 -2.27 -27.97 28.45
CA LYS A 70 -1.09 -27.16 28.10
C LYS A 70 -1.48 -25.75 27.63
N TYR A 71 -2.46 -25.65 26.72
CA TYR A 71 -2.96 -24.36 26.25
C TYR A 71 -3.52 -23.51 27.38
N LYS A 72 -4.25 -24.12 28.32
CA LYS A 72 -4.79 -23.43 29.49
C LYS A 72 -3.67 -22.91 30.40
N ALA A 73 -2.62 -23.70 30.64
CA ALA A 73 -1.45 -23.28 31.41
C ALA A 73 -0.70 -22.11 30.73
N ASP A 74 -0.46 -22.20 29.42
CA ASP A 74 0.19 -21.14 28.65
C ASP A 74 -0.63 -19.84 28.66
N MET A 75 -1.97 -19.95 28.60
CA MET A 75 -2.89 -18.81 28.68
C MET A 75 -2.95 -18.19 30.09
N GLU A 76 -2.90 -19.01 31.14
CA GLU A 76 -2.81 -18.54 32.52
C GLU A 76 -1.48 -17.81 32.78
N GLU A 77 -0.36 -18.31 32.26
CA GLU A 77 0.94 -17.65 32.32
C GLU A 77 0.95 -16.31 31.56
N PHE A 78 0.39 -16.28 30.34
CA PHE A 78 0.26 -15.04 29.57
C PHE A 78 -0.57 -13.98 30.31
N ASN A 79 -1.73 -14.36 30.85
CA ASN A 79 -2.59 -13.46 31.62
C ASN A 79 -1.93 -13.01 32.94
N HIS A 80 -1.09 -13.83 33.55
CA HIS A 80 -0.29 -13.45 34.70
C HIS A 80 0.74 -12.36 34.34
N ARG A 81 1.49 -12.54 33.24
CA ARG A 81 2.46 -11.54 32.74
C ARG A 81 1.78 -10.23 32.35
N LEU A 82 0.57 -10.30 31.79
CA LEU A 82 -0.21 -9.12 31.45
C LEU A 82 -0.62 -8.33 32.71
N ARG A 83 -1.08 -9.02 33.76
CA ARG A 83 -1.44 -8.40 35.04
C ARG A 83 -0.23 -7.75 35.73
N GLN A 84 0.92 -8.43 35.77
CA GLN A 84 2.16 -7.85 36.30
C GLN A 84 2.55 -6.55 35.57
N ARG A 85 2.40 -6.50 34.24
CA ARG A 85 2.67 -5.28 33.47
C ARG A 85 1.67 -4.16 33.77
N GLN A 86 0.40 -4.49 33.97
CA GLN A 86 -0.62 -3.51 34.35
C GLN A 86 -0.37 -2.94 35.74
N GLU A 87 0.06 -3.77 36.70
CA GLU A 87 0.43 -3.33 38.05
C GLU A 87 1.63 -2.36 38.02
N ILE A 88 2.68 -2.66 37.25
CA ILE A 88 3.85 -1.77 37.07
C ILE A 88 3.42 -0.41 36.50
N LEU A 89 2.50 -0.39 35.53
CA LEU A 89 2.01 0.86 34.94
C LEU A 89 1.14 1.67 35.91
N VAL A 90 0.35 1.00 36.77
CA VAL A 90 -0.47 1.66 37.80
C VAL A 90 0.42 2.26 38.89
N ASP A 91 1.49 1.57 39.30
CA ASP A 91 2.45 2.09 40.29
C ASP A 91 3.20 3.31 39.74
N LEU A 92 3.64 3.27 38.48
CA LEU A 92 4.30 4.41 37.82
C LEU A 92 3.40 5.64 37.66
N CYS A 93 2.08 5.44 37.58
CA CYS A 93 1.10 6.53 37.52
C CYS A 93 0.70 7.07 38.90
N SER A 94 0.90 6.30 39.98
CA SER A 94 0.50 6.68 41.34
C SER A 94 1.48 7.64 42.02
N ASP A 95 2.72 7.71 41.53
CA ASP A 95 3.77 8.58 42.09
C ASP A 95 3.85 9.98 41.44
N GLN A 96 2.95 10.33 40.52
CA GLN A 96 2.89 11.71 40.02
C GLN A 96 2.00 12.58 40.92
N PRO A 97 2.56 13.60 41.60
CA PRO A 97 1.75 14.51 42.40
C PRO A 97 0.83 15.33 41.48
N PRO A 98 -0.37 15.72 41.96
CA PRO A 98 -1.27 16.59 41.21
C PRO A 98 -0.64 17.98 41.10
N THR A 99 -0.04 18.31 39.96
CA THR A 99 0.46 19.66 39.71
C THR A 99 -0.69 20.63 39.48
N PHE A 100 -0.91 21.48 40.50
CA PHE A 100 -1.80 22.64 40.49
C PHE A 100 -1.01 23.90 40.05
N CYS A 101 -1.48 24.55 38.98
CA CYS A 101 -1.49 25.98 38.63
C CYS A 101 -0.21 26.85 38.47
N LEU A 102 -0.13 27.49 37.29
CA LEU A 102 0.21 28.90 36.98
C LEU A 102 1.19 29.67 37.89
N ALA A 103 2.32 30.14 37.32
CA ALA A 103 2.76 31.56 37.33
C ALA A 103 4.16 31.76 36.71
N GLY A 104 4.29 32.80 35.88
CA GLY A 104 5.46 33.70 35.82
C GLY A 104 6.77 33.18 35.23
N ALA A 105 7.00 33.42 33.95
CA ALA A 105 8.35 33.42 33.38
C ALA A 105 9.12 34.70 33.77
N PRO A 106 10.33 34.62 34.33
CA PRO A 106 11.24 35.77 34.36
C PRO A 106 11.96 35.92 33.02
N SER A 107 11.86 37.10 32.44
CA SER A 107 12.70 37.59 31.34
C SER A 107 14.16 37.67 31.79
N ASN A 108 15.06 37.01 31.06
CA ASN A 108 16.50 37.14 31.28
C ASN A 108 17.09 38.03 30.17
N GLU A 109 17.57 39.20 30.59
CA GLU A 109 18.39 40.14 29.82
C GLU A 109 19.86 39.69 29.83
N ASN A 110 20.61 40.11 28.80
CA ASN A 110 22.07 39.97 28.58
C ASN A 110 22.53 38.64 27.94
N ASP A 111 22.92 38.66 26.65
CA ASP A 111 24.24 39.17 26.26
C ASP A 111 24.35 39.38 24.74
N ALA A 112 24.88 40.55 24.39
CA ALA A 112 25.15 41.02 23.06
C ALA A 112 26.55 40.58 22.60
N ILE A 113 26.64 39.95 21.43
CA ILE A 113 27.87 39.92 20.63
C ILE A 113 27.54 40.48 19.25
N VAL A 114 28.04 41.69 19.02
CA VAL A 114 28.01 42.46 17.79
C VAL A 114 28.97 41.84 16.76
N PRO A 115 28.60 41.75 15.47
CA PRO A 115 29.56 41.84 14.39
C PRO A 115 29.44 43.18 13.66
N THR A 116 30.61 43.82 13.57
CA THR A 116 30.98 45.03 12.84
C THR A 116 30.53 45.03 11.38
N PRO A 117 30.03 46.14 10.82
CA PRO A 117 29.73 46.25 9.39
C PRO A 117 30.96 46.73 8.61
N LEU A 118 31.33 46.00 7.56
CA LEU A 118 32.25 46.46 6.52
C LEU A 118 31.47 47.25 5.46
N ALA A 119 32.07 48.38 5.10
CA ALA A 119 31.50 49.44 4.31
C ALA A 119 31.65 49.25 2.78
N HIS A 120 30.81 50.02 2.06
CA HIS A 120 30.95 50.53 0.69
C HIS A 120 30.67 49.61 -0.51
N SER A 121 29.55 49.86 -1.19
CA SER A 121 29.54 50.66 -2.43
C SER A 121 28.10 50.90 -2.93
N GLU A 122 27.80 52.17 -3.15
CA GLU A 122 26.54 52.76 -3.65
C GLU A 122 26.53 52.81 -5.21
N PRO A 123 25.39 53.17 -5.85
CA PRO A 123 24.87 52.48 -7.03
C PRO A 123 25.07 53.20 -8.37
N HIS A 124 24.96 52.43 -9.47
CA HIS A 124 24.76 52.98 -10.81
C HIS A 124 23.27 53.30 -11.04
N ALA A 125 22.99 54.59 -11.15
CA ALA A 125 21.71 55.14 -11.56
C ALA A 125 21.36 54.72 -12.99
N THR A 126 20.25 54.00 -13.15
CA THR A 126 19.61 53.82 -14.47
C THR A 126 18.28 54.55 -14.46
N SER A 127 18.20 55.55 -15.31
CA SER A 127 17.04 56.41 -15.55
C SER A 127 15.86 55.59 -16.08
N ILE A 128 14.76 55.53 -15.34
CA ILE A 128 13.48 54.99 -15.81
C ILE A 128 12.55 56.16 -16.10
N LEU A 129 12.13 56.23 -17.37
CA LEU A 129 11.21 57.21 -17.92
C LEU A 129 9.83 57.12 -17.24
N ALA A 130 9.28 58.31 -16.98
CA ALA A 130 7.98 58.54 -16.36
C ALA A 130 6.84 57.83 -17.10
N ALA A 131 6.15 56.93 -16.39
CA ALA A 131 4.87 56.38 -16.80
C ALA A 131 3.73 57.36 -16.43
N PRO A 132 2.67 57.47 -17.26
CA PRO A 132 1.56 58.38 -17.03
C PRO A 132 0.76 58.00 -15.77
N ALA A 133 0.39 59.03 -15.01
CA ALA A 133 -0.40 58.94 -13.79
C ALA A 133 -1.73 58.22 -14.04
N VAL A 134 -1.83 56.98 -13.54
CA VAL A 134 -3.09 56.25 -13.44
C VAL A 134 -3.89 56.87 -12.28
N PRO A 135 -5.15 57.27 -12.49
CA PRO A 135 -5.97 57.87 -11.43
C PRO A 135 -6.12 56.90 -10.26
N ALA A 136 -5.82 57.39 -9.06
CA ALA A 136 -5.91 56.68 -7.80
C ALA A 136 -7.37 56.27 -7.54
N VAL A 137 -7.70 55.02 -7.88
CA VAL A 137 -8.92 54.38 -7.39
C VAL A 137 -8.70 54.11 -5.89
N PRO A 138 -9.58 54.57 -4.99
CA PRO A 138 -9.46 54.27 -3.57
C PRO A 138 -9.54 52.75 -3.39
N ALA A 139 -8.40 52.13 -3.14
CA ALA A 139 -8.28 50.72 -2.81
C ALA A 139 -8.95 50.52 -1.45
N VAL A 140 -10.23 50.17 -1.50
CA VAL A 140 -10.93 49.59 -0.36
C VAL A 140 -10.15 48.33 0.00
N LEU A 141 -9.39 48.39 1.10
CA LEU A 141 -8.74 47.27 1.77
C LEU A 141 -9.85 46.33 2.27
N ALA A 142 -10.51 45.64 1.36
CA ALA A 142 -11.32 44.49 1.69
C ALA A 142 -10.33 43.40 2.10
N ASP A 143 -10.41 42.96 3.35
CA ASP A 143 -9.64 41.81 3.82
C ASP A 143 -9.79 40.67 2.80
N PRO A 144 -8.67 40.04 2.37
CA PRO A 144 -8.76 38.93 1.44
C PRO A 144 -9.70 37.89 2.04
N PRO A 145 -10.67 37.38 1.26
CA PRO A 145 -11.64 36.42 1.77
C PRO A 145 -10.89 35.26 2.44
N PRO A 146 -11.31 34.81 3.64
CA PRO A 146 -10.63 33.76 4.37
C PRO A 146 -10.44 32.57 3.44
N VAL A 147 -9.19 32.28 3.10
CA VAL A 147 -8.85 31.18 2.22
C VAL A 147 -9.39 29.92 2.90
N PRO A 148 -10.32 29.17 2.26
CA PRO A 148 -10.88 27.99 2.88
C PRO A 148 -9.71 27.07 3.28
N PRO A 149 -9.76 26.46 4.48
CA PRO A 149 -8.68 25.60 4.96
C PRO A 149 -8.41 24.56 3.87
N VAL A 150 -7.19 24.59 3.33
CA VAL A 150 -6.79 23.70 2.24
C VAL A 150 -7.09 22.27 2.69
N PRO A 151 -7.93 21.50 1.98
CA PRO A 151 -8.28 20.15 2.37
C PRO A 151 -7.00 19.37 2.66
N GLN A 152 -6.85 18.93 3.90
CA GLN A 152 -5.67 18.16 4.30
C GLN A 152 -5.73 16.82 3.59
N HIS A 153 -4.92 16.66 2.56
CA HIS A 153 -4.77 15.39 1.85
C HIS A 153 -4.29 14.32 2.83
N LEU A 154 -4.84 13.10 2.75
CA LEU A 154 -4.46 11.99 3.63
C LEU A 154 -2.95 11.73 3.61
N GLY A 155 -2.30 11.91 2.46
CA GLY A 155 -0.85 11.77 2.33
C GLY A 155 -0.03 12.86 3.04
N SER A 156 -0.64 13.99 3.38
CA SER A 156 0.00 15.09 4.11
C SER A 156 -0.13 14.98 5.64
N LEU A 157 -0.88 13.99 6.15
CA LEU A 157 -0.94 13.72 7.58
C LEU A 157 0.46 13.39 8.11
N GLY A 158 0.89 14.09 9.16
CA GLY A 158 2.22 13.95 9.75
C GLY A 158 3.34 14.70 9.00
N HIS A 159 3.02 15.59 8.06
CA HIS A 159 4.03 16.44 7.43
C HIS A 159 4.74 17.32 8.48
N PRO A 160 6.08 17.52 8.42
CA PRO A 160 7.00 17.06 7.38
C PRO A 160 7.67 15.69 7.62
N GLU A 161 7.63 15.17 8.84
CA GLU A 161 8.47 14.03 9.25
C GLU A 161 7.84 12.66 8.96
N PHE A 162 6.52 12.55 9.08
CA PHE A 162 5.76 11.30 8.99
C PHE A 162 4.82 11.22 7.79
N CYS A 163 4.76 12.26 6.96
CA CYS A 163 3.90 12.25 5.79
C CYS A 163 4.33 11.19 4.76
N ALA A 164 3.40 10.87 3.86
CA ALA A 164 3.69 10.02 2.72
C ALA A 164 4.72 10.69 1.79
N ARG A 165 5.23 9.90 0.83
CA ARG A 165 6.12 10.41 -0.23
C ARG A 165 5.50 11.64 -0.92
N PRO A 166 6.29 12.67 -1.28
CA PRO A 166 5.78 13.83 -2.02
C PRO A 166 5.09 13.44 -3.34
N CYS A 167 3.97 14.07 -3.63
CA CYS A 167 3.20 13.85 -4.84
C CYS A 167 3.92 14.44 -6.06
N VAL A 168 4.35 13.57 -6.98
CA VAL A 168 5.05 13.99 -8.21
C VAL A 168 4.17 14.79 -9.18
N HIS A 169 2.85 14.66 -9.10
CA HIS A 169 1.92 15.41 -9.93
C HIS A 169 1.66 16.81 -9.35
N PHE A 170 1.45 16.87 -8.04
CA PHE A 170 1.30 18.16 -7.33
C PHE A 170 2.58 19.00 -7.46
N GLY A 171 3.76 18.39 -7.30
CA GLY A 171 5.03 19.09 -7.52
C GLY A 171 5.26 19.61 -8.96
N LYS A 172 4.44 19.19 -9.93
CA LYS A 172 4.42 19.74 -11.31
C LYS A 172 3.35 20.83 -11.50
N GLY A 173 2.65 21.22 -10.43
CA GLY A 173 1.64 22.27 -10.41
C GLY A 173 0.20 21.78 -10.29
N HIS A 174 -0.12 20.52 -10.60
CA HIS A 174 -1.50 20.03 -10.54
C HIS A 174 -1.61 18.51 -10.34
N CYS A 175 -2.39 18.10 -9.32
CA CYS A 175 -2.75 16.71 -9.08
C CYS A 175 -4.23 16.48 -9.39
N GLN A 176 -4.53 15.61 -10.36
CA GLN A 176 -5.91 15.29 -10.77
C GLN A 176 -6.70 14.52 -9.70
N LEU A 177 -6.02 13.87 -8.74
CA LEU A 177 -6.67 13.11 -7.67
C LEU A 177 -7.21 14.01 -6.55
N GLY A 178 -6.82 15.30 -6.51
CA GLY A 178 -7.33 16.23 -5.51
C GLY A 178 -7.20 15.70 -4.08
N ALA A 179 -8.31 15.72 -3.33
CA ALA A 179 -8.40 15.26 -1.94
C ALA A 179 -8.13 13.75 -1.78
N ASP A 180 -8.41 12.95 -2.81
CA ASP A 180 -8.17 11.50 -2.80
C ASP A 180 -6.69 11.12 -3.04
N CYS A 181 -5.81 12.11 -3.25
CA CYS A 181 -4.38 11.85 -3.36
C CYS A 181 -3.78 11.45 -2.01
N CYS A 182 -3.16 10.27 -1.97
CA CYS A 182 -2.52 9.73 -0.76
C CYS A 182 -1.01 9.98 -0.73
N TYR A 183 -0.53 10.86 -1.59
CA TYR A 183 0.83 11.38 -1.54
C TYR A 183 0.78 12.77 -0.92
N CYS A 184 1.87 13.18 -0.29
CA CYS A 184 1.90 14.49 0.36
C CYS A 184 1.89 15.61 -0.69
N HIS A 185 0.99 16.58 -0.50
CA HIS A 185 0.94 17.84 -1.27
C HIS A 185 1.63 18.99 -0.53
N GLY A 186 2.29 18.72 0.59
CA GLY A 186 3.13 19.71 1.27
C GLY A 186 4.37 20.08 0.45
N THR A 187 4.91 21.26 0.70
CA THR A 187 6.21 21.67 0.18
C THR A 187 7.30 20.82 0.82
N HIS A 188 8.10 20.16 -0.01
CA HIS A 188 9.16 19.27 0.45
C HIS A 188 10.50 19.69 -0.12
N ASP A 189 11.50 19.76 0.75
CA ASP A 189 12.89 19.74 0.31
C ASP A 189 13.20 18.42 -0.38
N ALA A 190 14.13 18.46 -1.33
CA ALA A 190 14.62 17.25 -1.98
C ALA A 190 15.16 16.30 -0.89
N PRO A 191 14.58 15.11 -0.71
CA PRO A 191 14.96 14.23 0.38
C PRO A 191 16.44 13.85 0.20
N ALA A 192 17.20 13.95 1.28
CA ALA A 192 18.57 13.46 1.28
C ALA A 192 18.57 11.97 0.92
N LYS A 193 19.47 11.58 0.01
CA LYS A 193 19.59 10.20 -0.47
C LYS A 193 20.98 9.67 -0.13
N PHE A 194 21.01 8.44 0.37
CA PHE A 194 22.25 7.68 0.44
C PHE A 194 22.85 7.48 -0.95
N ASP A 195 24.13 7.82 -1.06
CA ASP A 195 24.93 7.46 -2.23
C ASP A 195 25.14 5.94 -2.31
N LYS A 196 25.72 5.46 -3.41
CA LYS A 196 25.93 4.02 -3.63
C LYS A 196 26.84 3.39 -2.56
N LYS A 197 27.87 4.09 -2.11
CA LYS A 197 28.84 3.58 -1.12
C LYS A 197 28.21 3.55 0.27
N GLN A 198 27.57 4.64 0.69
CA GLN A 198 26.90 4.76 1.97
C GLN A 198 25.73 3.78 2.09
N ARG A 199 24.99 3.52 1.00
CA ARG A 199 23.96 2.47 1.00
C ARG A 199 24.54 1.08 1.21
N GLY A 200 25.64 0.77 0.53
CA GLY A 200 26.36 -0.49 0.73
C GLY A 200 26.92 -0.62 2.15
N LEU A 201 27.32 0.49 2.77
CA LEU A 201 27.75 0.53 4.17
C LEU A 201 26.57 0.32 5.12
N PHE A 202 25.47 1.06 4.93
CA PHE A 202 24.25 0.93 5.74
C PHE A 202 23.68 -0.48 5.70
N GLN A 203 23.68 -1.14 4.54
CA GLN A 203 23.23 -2.53 4.37
C GLN A 203 24.11 -3.57 5.06
N LYS A 204 25.36 -3.23 5.41
CA LYS A 204 26.27 -4.12 6.13
C LYS A 204 26.16 -4.00 7.65
N LEU A 205 25.48 -2.96 8.14
CA LEU A 205 25.28 -2.77 9.56
C LEU A 205 24.35 -3.84 10.12
N SER A 206 24.70 -4.34 11.29
CA SER A 206 23.79 -5.17 12.08
C SER A 206 22.54 -4.37 12.49
N PRO A 207 21.42 -5.04 12.80
CA PRO A 207 20.21 -4.37 13.28
C PRO A 207 20.46 -3.45 14.49
N LEU A 208 21.29 -3.91 15.43
CA LEU A 208 21.66 -3.15 16.62
C LEU A 208 22.42 -1.87 16.28
N GLU A 209 23.39 -1.92 15.37
CA GLU A 209 24.13 -0.74 14.91
C GLU A 209 23.23 0.26 14.19
N VAL A 210 22.26 -0.23 13.40
CA VAL A 210 21.24 0.63 12.77
C VAL A 210 20.42 1.34 13.85
N LEU A 211 19.95 0.62 14.88
CA LEU A 211 19.18 1.24 15.97
C LEU A 211 20.02 2.29 16.73
N TYR A 212 21.28 1.99 17.07
CA TYR A 212 22.19 2.96 17.68
C TYR A 212 22.43 4.19 16.81
N LEU A 213 22.52 4.01 15.49
CA LEU A 213 22.70 5.12 14.57
C LEU A 213 21.47 6.03 14.54
N LEU A 214 20.27 5.43 14.63
CA LEU A 214 18.98 6.11 14.46
C LEU A 214 18.41 6.70 15.72
N HIS A 215 18.57 6.05 16.87
CA HIS A 215 18.03 6.46 18.16
C HIS A 215 18.25 7.95 18.48
N PRO A 216 19.49 8.51 18.42
CA PRO A 216 19.70 9.94 18.71
C PRO A 216 19.11 10.89 17.65
N ILE A 217 18.79 10.38 16.45
CA ILE A 217 18.11 11.17 15.41
C ILE A 217 16.60 11.17 15.67
N LEU A 218 16.04 10.02 16.02
CA LEU A 218 14.62 9.87 16.33
C LEU A 218 14.25 10.64 17.60
N ILE A 219 15.11 10.68 18.62
CA ILE A 219 14.93 11.56 19.79
C ILE A 219 14.87 13.03 19.37
N ARG A 220 15.84 13.50 18.58
CA ARG A 220 15.89 14.91 18.15
C ARG A 220 14.73 15.31 17.24
N LYS A 221 14.26 14.38 16.42
CA LYS A 221 13.08 14.56 15.56
C LYS A 221 11.77 14.25 16.29
N GLY A 222 11.86 13.80 17.55
CA GLY A 222 10.78 13.23 18.32
C GLY A 222 9.67 14.24 18.53
N GLN A 223 8.65 14.15 17.69
CA GLN A 223 7.33 14.63 18.03
C GLN A 223 6.76 13.73 19.14
N PRO A 224 5.83 14.21 19.97
CA PRO A 224 5.20 13.41 21.03
C PRO A 224 4.60 12.09 20.53
N GLN A 225 4.27 12.01 19.24
CA GLN A 225 3.76 10.83 18.55
C GLN A 225 4.76 9.67 18.45
N LEU A 226 6.06 9.91 18.70
CA LEU A 226 7.12 8.90 18.60
C LEU A 226 7.50 8.29 19.96
N ALA A 227 6.91 8.74 21.08
CA ALA A 227 7.28 8.26 22.41
C ALA A 227 7.22 6.73 22.52
N ASP A 228 6.08 6.12 22.19
CA ASP A 228 5.90 4.66 22.19
C ASP A 228 6.92 3.93 21.29
N ALA A 229 7.26 4.53 20.14
CA ALA A 229 8.21 3.93 19.21
C ALA A 229 9.66 4.02 19.71
N LEU A 230 10.01 5.10 20.41
CA LEU A 230 11.32 5.26 21.06
C LEU A 230 11.49 4.22 22.17
N GLU A 231 10.46 4.01 22.99
CA GLU A 231 10.47 2.97 24.02
C GLU A 231 10.67 1.57 23.42
N LEU A 232 9.96 1.26 22.33
CA LEU A 232 10.14 -0.01 21.62
C LEU A 232 11.55 -0.17 21.03
N ILE A 233 12.14 0.92 20.51
CA ILE A 233 13.51 0.91 19.99
C ILE A 233 14.52 0.65 21.12
N GLU A 234 14.36 1.31 22.27
CA GLU A 234 15.22 1.12 23.43
C GLU A 234 15.13 -0.32 23.96
N PHE A 235 13.92 -0.86 24.06
CA PHE A 235 13.69 -2.25 24.41
C PHE A 235 14.36 -3.21 23.43
N GLU A 236 14.23 -2.96 22.12
CA GLU A 236 14.83 -3.82 21.09
C GLU A 236 16.37 -3.73 21.10
N MET A 237 16.92 -2.55 21.35
CA MET A 237 18.36 -2.38 21.55
C MET A 237 18.85 -3.22 22.74
N GLN A 238 18.12 -3.21 23.86
CA GLN A 238 18.45 -4.01 25.04
C GLN A 238 18.33 -5.52 24.76
N ARG A 239 17.31 -5.94 24.00
CA ARG A 239 17.13 -7.35 23.57
C ARG A 239 18.30 -7.83 22.72
N LEU A 240 18.70 -7.04 21.73
CA LEU A 240 19.75 -7.40 20.76
C LEU A 240 21.16 -7.36 21.35
N GLN A 241 21.40 -6.58 22.40
CA GLN A 241 22.68 -6.62 23.12
C GLN A 241 22.92 -8.01 23.75
N GLY A 242 21.86 -8.67 24.22
CA GLY A 242 21.92 -9.98 24.86
C GLY A 242 22.88 -10.04 26.07
N PRO A 243 23.01 -11.20 26.72
CA PRO A 243 24.01 -11.39 27.79
C PRO A 243 25.44 -11.51 27.24
N ALA A 244 25.62 -11.73 25.93
CA ALA A 244 26.93 -11.88 25.30
C ALA A 244 27.71 -10.55 25.15
N ALA A 245 27.02 -9.40 25.12
CA ALA A 245 27.67 -8.09 25.09
C ALA A 245 28.52 -7.80 26.35
N SER A 246 28.31 -8.55 27.44
CA SER A 246 29.15 -8.49 28.65
C SER A 246 30.63 -8.82 28.39
N GLN A 247 30.97 -9.42 27.24
CA GLN A 247 32.35 -9.77 26.89
C GLN A 247 33.15 -8.60 26.29
N GLY A 248 32.60 -7.37 26.27
CA GLY A 248 33.38 -6.16 25.95
C GLY A 248 33.77 -6.00 24.47
N LEU A 249 33.21 -6.83 23.58
CA LEU A 249 33.32 -6.62 22.14
C LEU A 249 32.24 -5.61 21.72
N GLU A 250 32.56 -4.32 21.89
CA GLU A 250 31.80 -3.24 21.27
C GLU A 250 31.74 -3.49 19.75
N PRO A 251 30.55 -3.46 19.13
CA PRO A 251 30.40 -3.59 17.69
C PRO A 251 30.95 -2.32 17.01
N GLU A 252 32.27 -2.24 16.87
CA GLU A 252 32.96 -1.12 16.24
C GLU A 252 33.16 -1.40 14.73
N VAL A 253 32.08 -1.63 13.99
CA VAL A 253 32.18 -1.79 12.53
C VAL A 253 32.29 -0.43 11.84
N LEU A 254 31.68 0.62 12.42
CA LEU A 254 31.70 1.97 11.87
C LEU A 254 32.78 2.84 12.48
N GLN A 255 33.68 3.32 11.61
CA GLN A 255 34.62 4.38 11.96
C GLN A 255 33.86 5.64 12.44
N PRO A 256 34.35 6.37 13.47
CA PRO A 256 33.66 7.54 14.02
C PRO A 256 33.31 8.62 12.98
N SER A 257 34.17 8.79 11.96
CA SER A 257 33.93 9.72 10.85
C SER A 257 32.74 9.30 9.97
N GLN A 258 32.64 8.01 9.65
CA GLN A 258 31.52 7.44 8.90
C GLN A 258 30.22 7.55 9.69
N ARG A 259 30.26 7.26 11.00
CA ARG A 259 29.11 7.41 11.89
C ARG A 259 28.57 8.84 11.86
N ARG A 260 29.43 9.85 12.04
CA ARG A 260 29.04 11.26 11.97
C ARG A 260 28.47 11.65 10.60
N GLN A 261 29.09 11.18 9.51
CA GLN A 261 28.60 11.44 8.15
C GLN A 261 27.20 10.85 7.92
N MET A 262 26.99 9.61 8.34
CA MET A 262 25.69 8.94 8.23
C MET A 262 24.64 9.63 9.10
N GLN A 263 24.98 10.01 10.33
CA GLN A 263 24.07 10.73 11.21
C GLN A 263 23.66 12.09 10.63
N ALA A 264 24.61 12.84 10.06
CA ALA A 264 24.33 14.12 9.41
C ALA A 264 23.45 13.97 8.16
N LEU A 265 23.57 12.86 7.43
CA LEU A 265 22.71 12.57 6.29
C LEU A 265 21.30 12.18 6.75
N LEU A 266 21.21 11.26 7.71
CA LEU A 266 19.93 10.78 8.25
C LEU A 266 19.15 11.89 8.96
N SER A 267 19.81 12.83 9.64
CA SER A 267 19.13 13.98 10.24
C SER A 267 18.44 14.90 9.22
N ARG A 268 18.86 14.86 7.95
CA ARG A 268 18.26 15.58 6.83
C ARG A 268 17.17 14.78 6.11
N MET A 269 16.95 13.53 6.49
CA MET A 269 15.86 12.70 5.98
C MET A 269 14.63 12.82 6.87
N SER A 270 13.44 12.65 6.30
CA SER A 270 12.22 12.52 7.11
C SER A 270 12.22 11.19 7.86
N VAL A 271 11.57 11.13 9.03
CA VAL A 271 11.42 9.87 9.79
C VAL A 271 10.79 8.78 8.93
N ALA A 272 9.77 9.08 8.13
CA ALA A 272 9.16 8.11 7.21
C ALA A 272 10.17 7.55 6.18
N ALA A 273 11.09 8.38 5.67
CA ALA A 273 12.12 7.93 4.75
C ALA A 273 13.17 7.05 5.44
N ILE A 274 13.50 7.34 6.70
CA ILE A 274 14.38 6.53 7.54
C ILE A 274 13.77 5.14 7.74
N LEU A 275 12.55 5.08 8.26
CA LEU A 275 11.84 3.82 8.55
C LEU A 275 11.66 2.98 7.29
N GLY A 276 11.31 3.60 6.16
CA GLY A 276 11.15 2.90 4.88
C GLY A 276 12.44 2.26 4.33
N MET A 277 13.62 2.63 4.83
CA MET A 277 14.87 1.92 4.48
C MET A 277 15.11 0.70 5.36
N ILE A 278 14.76 0.77 6.65
CA ILE A 278 14.98 -0.30 7.61
C ILE A 278 14.03 -1.45 7.34
N SER A 279 12.74 -1.14 7.13
CA SER A 279 11.71 -2.17 7.01
C SER A 279 11.85 -3.00 5.73
N GLY A 280 12.67 -2.58 4.75
CA GLY A 280 12.77 -3.21 3.42
C GLY A 280 11.50 -3.07 2.57
N GLU A 281 10.35 -3.02 3.24
CA GLU A 281 9.06 -2.60 2.77
C GLU A 281 8.95 -1.09 2.86
N ARG A 282 8.29 -0.49 1.87
CA ARG A 282 8.00 0.94 1.89
C ARG A 282 6.96 1.17 3.00
N PHE A 283 7.41 1.42 4.22
CA PHE A 283 6.54 1.92 5.29
C PHE A 283 5.84 3.17 4.76
N ARG A 284 4.51 3.12 4.73
CA ARG A 284 3.67 4.21 4.23
C ARG A 284 2.50 4.41 5.18
N PRO A 285 2.65 5.22 6.22
CA PRO A 285 1.54 5.60 7.07
C PRO A 285 0.48 6.26 6.18
N GLY A 286 -0.74 5.71 6.19
CA GLY A 286 -1.85 6.14 5.33
C GLY A 286 -1.86 5.60 3.89
N ALA A 287 -0.75 5.06 3.36
CA ALA A 287 -0.78 4.47 2.02
C ALA A 287 -1.05 2.97 2.01
N LEU A 288 -1.17 2.26 3.12
CA LEU A 288 -1.70 0.88 3.07
C LEU A 288 -3.14 0.90 2.53
N GLU A 289 -4.03 1.65 3.16
CA GLU A 289 -5.41 1.81 2.70
C GLU A 289 -5.48 2.38 1.27
N CYS A 290 -4.65 3.37 0.96
CA CYS A 290 -4.67 3.94 -0.38
C CYS A 290 -4.01 3.06 -1.44
N THR A 291 -2.95 2.33 -1.11
CA THR A 291 -2.37 1.36 -2.04
C THR A 291 -3.32 0.20 -2.24
N GLU A 292 -4.08 -0.21 -1.23
CA GLU A 292 -5.15 -1.18 -1.35
C GLU A 292 -6.29 -0.67 -2.21
N ARG A 293 -6.80 0.56 -1.98
CA ARG A 293 -7.80 1.19 -2.85
C ARG A 293 -7.30 1.31 -4.29
N SER A 294 -6.10 1.84 -4.51
CA SER A 294 -5.48 1.93 -5.84
C SER A 294 -5.22 0.56 -6.48
N ARG A 295 -4.83 -0.46 -5.69
CA ARG A 295 -4.63 -1.84 -6.18
C ARG A 295 -5.96 -2.46 -6.57
N ARG A 296 -7.01 -2.23 -5.77
CA ARG A 296 -8.38 -2.66 -6.03
C ARG A 296 -8.92 -2.02 -7.29
N GLU A 297 -8.85 -0.70 -7.44
CA GLU A 297 -9.26 -0.01 -8.66
C GLU A 297 -8.49 -0.48 -9.90
N ARG A 298 -7.17 -0.72 -9.78
CA ARG A 298 -6.38 -1.29 -10.88
C ARG A 298 -6.79 -2.72 -11.20
N ARG A 299 -7.17 -3.51 -10.20
CA ARG A 299 -7.67 -4.89 -10.37
C ARG A 299 -9.02 -4.86 -11.08
N GLU A 300 -9.97 -4.07 -10.59
CA GLU A 300 -11.29 -3.85 -11.17
C GLU A 300 -11.19 -3.32 -12.61
N ARG A 301 -10.29 -2.36 -12.88
CA ARG A 301 -10.06 -1.86 -14.24
C ARG A 301 -9.48 -2.92 -15.16
N ARG A 302 -8.54 -3.75 -14.69
CA ARG A 302 -8.00 -4.88 -15.47
C ARG A 302 -9.06 -5.95 -15.73
N GLU A 303 -9.90 -6.21 -14.75
CA GLU A 303 -11.01 -7.15 -14.85
C GLU A 303 -12.05 -6.66 -15.85
N GLY A 304 -12.48 -5.40 -15.77
CA GLY A 304 -13.37 -4.80 -16.77
C GLY A 304 -12.78 -4.78 -18.19
N ILE A 305 -11.46 -4.63 -18.35
CA ILE A 305 -10.80 -4.79 -19.66
C ILE A 305 -10.91 -6.25 -20.15
N ARG A 306 -10.62 -7.22 -19.29
CA ARG A 306 -10.74 -8.66 -19.62
C ARG A 306 -12.17 -9.02 -20.00
N GLU A 307 -13.17 -8.55 -19.25
CA GLU A 307 -14.59 -8.76 -19.55
C GLU A 307 -14.94 -8.24 -20.94
N ARG A 308 -14.58 -6.98 -21.26
CA ARG A 308 -14.81 -6.40 -22.60
C ARG A 308 -14.11 -7.19 -23.70
N GLU A 309 -12.90 -7.71 -23.45
CA GLU A 309 -12.21 -8.57 -24.41
C GLU A 309 -12.92 -9.91 -24.61
N THR A 310 -13.42 -10.53 -23.54
CA THR A 310 -14.19 -11.77 -23.62
C THR A 310 -15.52 -11.58 -24.35
N GLU A 311 -16.23 -10.48 -24.10
CA GLU A 311 -17.44 -10.11 -24.85
C GLU A 311 -17.15 -9.87 -26.33
N LYS A 312 -16.08 -9.13 -26.64
CA LYS A 312 -15.64 -8.92 -28.02
C LYS A 312 -15.30 -10.23 -28.72
N LYS A 313 -14.69 -11.19 -28.02
CA LYS A 313 -14.41 -12.53 -28.55
C LYS A 313 -15.70 -13.32 -28.79
N LYS A 314 -16.68 -13.28 -27.86
CA LYS A 314 -18.01 -13.89 -28.02
C LYS A 314 -18.75 -13.30 -29.23
N LEU A 315 -18.73 -11.97 -29.40
CA LEU A 315 -19.33 -11.30 -30.55
C LEU A 315 -18.66 -11.72 -31.87
N ARG A 316 -17.34 -11.84 -31.91
CA ARG A 316 -16.61 -12.36 -33.09
C ARG A 316 -17.00 -13.81 -33.42
N LEU A 317 -17.10 -14.67 -32.41
CA LEU A 317 -17.56 -16.05 -32.60
C LEU A 317 -19.00 -16.11 -33.12
N LYS A 318 -19.90 -15.30 -32.56
CA LYS A 318 -21.29 -15.18 -33.03
C LYS A 318 -21.37 -14.64 -34.47
N GLN A 319 -20.51 -13.67 -34.82
CA GLN A 319 -20.44 -13.15 -36.18
C GLN A 319 -19.87 -14.20 -37.15
N ASN A 320 -18.89 -14.99 -36.72
CA ASN A 320 -18.33 -16.08 -37.52
C ASN A 320 -19.32 -17.23 -37.69
N SER A 321 -20.14 -17.55 -36.68
CA SER A 321 -21.19 -18.56 -36.81
C SER A 321 -22.35 -18.10 -37.68
N LEU A 322 -22.67 -16.80 -37.70
CA LEU A 322 -23.61 -16.24 -38.68
C LEU A 322 -23.02 -16.20 -40.10
N LYS A 323 -21.69 -16.16 -40.23
CA LYS A 323 -20.97 -16.37 -41.48
C LYS A 323 -20.76 -17.85 -41.82
N LEU A 324 -21.48 -18.77 -41.17
CA LEU A 324 -21.55 -20.15 -41.64
C LEU A 324 -21.88 -20.15 -43.13
N PRO A 325 -21.25 -21.04 -43.90
CA PRO A 325 -21.28 -20.96 -45.34
C PRO A 325 -22.72 -21.21 -45.81
N HIS A 326 -23.42 -20.13 -46.13
CA HIS A 326 -24.46 -20.18 -47.16
C HIS A 326 -23.91 -20.82 -48.43
N SER A 327 -22.58 -20.97 -48.62
CA SER A 327 -22.02 -21.75 -49.71
C SER A 327 -22.50 -23.20 -49.71
N GLY A 328 -22.74 -23.88 -48.59
CA GLY A 328 -23.22 -25.26 -48.62
C GLY A 328 -24.64 -25.37 -49.18
N PHE A 329 -25.55 -24.56 -48.64
CA PHE A 329 -26.94 -24.52 -49.09
C PHE A 329 -27.09 -23.90 -50.50
N VAL A 330 -26.33 -22.87 -50.82
CA VAL A 330 -26.31 -22.22 -52.14
C VAL A 330 -25.62 -23.12 -53.18
N GLN A 331 -24.58 -23.88 -52.81
CA GLN A 331 -23.98 -24.87 -53.72
C GLN A 331 -24.92 -26.05 -53.95
N ALA A 332 -25.60 -26.55 -52.92
CA ALA A 332 -26.62 -27.60 -53.05
C ALA A 332 -27.78 -27.12 -53.95
N ALA A 333 -28.33 -25.93 -53.69
CA ALA A 333 -29.37 -25.34 -54.53
C ALA A 333 -28.91 -25.09 -55.97
N ARG A 334 -27.64 -24.68 -56.19
CA ARG A 334 -27.08 -24.55 -57.54
C ARG A 334 -26.93 -25.89 -58.25
N ALA A 335 -26.51 -26.93 -57.53
CA ALA A 335 -26.39 -28.28 -58.08
C ALA A 335 -27.76 -28.84 -58.49
N GLU A 336 -28.78 -28.64 -57.65
CA GLU A 336 -30.16 -29.02 -57.94
C GLU A 336 -30.77 -28.23 -59.12
N LEU A 337 -30.46 -26.93 -59.23
CA LEU A 337 -30.88 -26.15 -60.39
C LEU A 337 -30.20 -26.61 -61.69
N GLN A 338 -28.95 -27.08 -61.61
CA GLN A 338 -28.22 -27.64 -62.75
C GLN A 338 -28.81 -28.98 -63.21
N THR A 339 -29.16 -29.88 -62.29
CA THR A 339 -29.81 -31.15 -62.65
C THR A 339 -31.17 -30.92 -63.28
N LEU A 340 -31.96 -29.96 -62.78
CA LEU A 340 -33.23 -29.58 -63.39
C LEU A 340 -33.06 -29.02 -64.80
N ARG A 341 -32.06 -28.16 -65.04
CA ARG A 341 -31.77 -27.66 -66.40
C ARG A 341 -31.31 -28.76 -67.36
N GLN A 342 -30.53 -29.72 -66.89
CA GLN A 342 -30.12 -30.88 -67.68
C GLN A 342 -31.34 -31.74 -68.05
N ALA A 343 -32.26 -31.96 -67.11
CA ALA A 343 -33.51 -32.68 -67.37
C ALA A 343 -34.40 -31.94 -68.38
N GLU A 344 -34.52 -30.60 -68.26
CA GLU A 344 -35.27 -29.80 -69.23
C GLU A 344 -34.68 -29.89 -70.65
N HIS A 345 -33.35 -29.88 -70.79
CA HIS A 345 -32.68 -30.06 -72.08
C HIS A 345 -32.99 -31.43 -72.68
N LEU A 346 -32.89 -32.50 -71.89
CA LEU A 346 -33.21 -33.85 -72.32
C LEU A 346 -34.68 -33.98 -72.76
N LEU A 347 -35.62 -33.38 -72.02
CA LEU A 347 -37.03 -33.36 -72.40
C LEU A 347 -37.27 -32.58 -73.70
N ARG A 348 -36.54 -31.47 -73.91
CA ARG A 348 -36.61 -30.67 -75.14
C ARG A 348 -36.05 -31.44 -76.35
N ASP A 349 -34.97 -32.19 -76.17
CA ASP A 349 -34.38 -33.04 -77.22
C ASP A 349 -35.35 -34.17 -77.64
N VAL A 350 -36.03 -34.78 -76.67
CA VAL A 350 -37.08 -35.80 -76.93
C VAL A 350 -38.27 -35.17 -77.67
N ALA A 351 -38.72 -33.98 -77.26
CA ALA A 351 -39.86 -33.29 -77.88
C ALA A 351 -39.57 -32.83 -79.32
N CYS A 352 -38.32 -32.49 -79.65
CA CYS A 352 -37.95 -32.03 -81.00
C CYS A 352 -37.84 -33.18 -82.03
N GLY A 353 -37.96 -34.45 -81.62
CA GLY A 353 -37.95 -35.59 -82.53
C GLY A 353 -36.61 -35.84 -83.25
N CYS A 354 -35.55 -35.13 -82.87
CA CYS A 354 -34.20 -35.33 -83.38
C CYS A 354 -33.56 -36.55 -82.72
N SER A 355 -33.98 -37.74 -83.13
CA SER A 355 -33.31 -39.00 -82.77
C SER A 355 -31.96 -39.09 -83.49
N SER A 356 -30.94 -38.39 -83.00
CA SER A 356 -29.56 -38.71 -83.37
C SER A 356 -29.19 -40.03 -82.68
N ALA A 357 -29.23 -41.10 -83.47
CA ALA A 357 -28.90 -42.45 -83.06
C ALA A 357 -27.56 -42.52 -82.30
N ALA A 358 -27.66 -42.89 -81.03
CA ALA A 358 -26.80 -43.82 -80.32
C ALA A 358 -25.32 -43.91 -80.73
N ARG A 359 -24.45 -43.32 -79.90
CA ARG A 359 -23.25 -44.02 -79.42
C ARG A 359 -23.31 -44.05 -77.90
N PHE A 360 -23.77 -45.17 -77.35
CA PHE A 360 -23.56 -45.49 -75.95
C PHE A 360 -22.05 -45.51 -75.69
N PRO A 361 -21.51 -44.70 -74.75
CA PRO A 361 -20.13 -44.87 -74.32
C PRO A 361 -20.01 -46.23 -73.61
N GLN A 362 -19.08 -47.06 -74.07
CA GLN A 362 -18.70 -48.30 -73.39
C GLN A 362 -18.32 -47.98 -71.94
N ILE A 363 -19.12 -48.50 -71.01
CA ILE A 363 -18.84 -48.43 -69.57
C ILE A 363 -17.66 -49.36 -69.30
N HIS A 364 -16.45 -48.79 -69.23
CA HIS A 364 -15.32 -49.49 -68.62
C HIS A 364 -15.51 -49.48 -67.11
N SER A 365 -15.81 -50.65 -66.53
CA SER A 365 -15.85 -50.85 -65.09
C SER A 365 -14.43 -50.67 -64.50
N PRO A 366 -14.20 -49.71 -63.59
CA PRO A 366 -12.94 -49.67 -62.86
C PRO A 366 -12.91 -50.81 -61.83
N GLY A 367 -11.89 -51.67 -61.93
CA GLY A 367 -11.67 -52.77 -60.99
C GLY A 367 -11.32 -52.27 -59.58
N PRO A 368 -11.64 -53.05 -58.53
CA PRO A 368 -11.39 -52.67 -57.15
C PRO A 368 -9.88 -52.74 -56.83
N THR A 369 -9.25 -51.58 -56.62
CA THR A 369 -7.91 -51.52 -56.01
C THR A 369 -8.07 -51.54 -54.49
N TRP A 370 -7.83 -52.70 -53.90
CA TRP A 370 -7.55 -52.81 -52.47
C TRP A 370 -6.17 -52.20 -52.21
N ARG A 371 -6.10 -51.17 -51.36
CA ARG A 371 -4.85 -50.75 -50.69
C ARG A 371 -4.96 -51.20 -49.24
N ASP A 372 -4.05 -52.10 -48.86
CA ASP A 372 -3.68 -52.35 -47.48
C ASP A 372 -2.89 -51.14 -46.98
N ASP A 373 -3.38 -50.51 -45.91
CA ASP A 373 -2.59 -49.58 -45.09
C ASP A 373 -2.43 -50.20 -43.70
N THR A 374 -1.31 -50.90 -43.50
CA THR A 374 -0.69 -51.09 -42.18
C THR A 374 0.35 -49.99 -41.98
N GLY A 375 0.17 -49.19 -40.93
CA GLY A 375 1.12 -48.18 -40.47
C GLY A 375 0.66 -47.56 -39.16
#